data_AF-A0A0M2P0U8-F1
#
_entry.id   AF-A0A0M2P0U8-F1
#
_cell.length_a   1.000
_cell.length_b   1.000
_cell.length_c   1.000
_cell.angle_alpha   90.00
_cell.angle_beta   90.00
_cell.angle_gamma   90.00
#
_symmetry.space_group_name_H-M   'P 1'
#
loop_
_entity.id
_entity.type
_entity.pdbx_description
1 polymer ?
#
loop_
_entity_poly.entity_id
_entity_poly.type
_entity_poly.pdbx_seq_one_letter_code
_entity_poly.pdbx_strand_id
1 'polypeptide(L)'
;MLENKKENQWSDKFIDRGYIFTNTAGSPIDLNKVNNIIKEATDISSINKRVTTHTLRHTHISTLAQLGINLKAIQDRVGHSDYKTTLEIYTHVTDQMAKDMMNKLEGIQS
;
A
#
# COMPACT_ATOMS: atom_id res chain seq x y z
N MET A 1 -11.99 20.04 1.09
CA MET A 1 -11.28 19.60 -0.13
C MET A 1 -9.81 19.90 0.10
N LEU A 2 -8.90 19.02 -0.32
CA LEU A 2 -7.46 19.25 -0.21
C LEU A 2 -7.10 20.41 -1.15
N GLU A 3 -7.18 21.64 -0.65
CA GLU A 3 -6.57 22.80 -1.30
C GLU A 3 -5.07 22.54 -1.35
N ASN A 4 -4.68 22.08 -2.52
CA ASN A 4 -3.32 22.01 -2.95
C ASN A 4 -2.66 23.37 -2.64
N LYS A 5 -1.73 23.38 -1.69
CA LYS A 5 -0.72 24.43 -1.49
C LYS A 5 0.22 24.54 -2.72
N LYS A 6 -0.34 24.61 -3.93
CA LYS A 6 0.35 24.53 -5.23
C LYS A 6 0.70 25.90 -5.82
N GLU A 7 0.23 27.01 -5.24
CA GLU A 7 0.31 28.29 -5.95
C GLU A 7 1.69 28.98 -5.97
N ASN A 8 2.69 28.56 -5.19
CA ASN A 8 3.91 29.38 -5.05
C ASN A 8 5.27 28.70 -5.33
N GLN A 9 5.36 27.45 -5.83
CA GLN A 9 6.67 26.79 -5.95
C GLN A 9 6.89 25.92 -7.18
N TRP A 10 5.93 25.83 -8.09
CA TRP A 10 6.14 25.07 -9.32
C TRP A 10 6.56 26.03 -10.42
N SER A 11 7.79 25.83 -10.89
CA SER A 11 8.49 26.68 -11.86
C SER A 11 7.57 27.27 -12.94
N ASP A 12 7.95 28.40 -13.55
CA ASP A 12 7.23 29.07 -14.64
C ASP A 12 6.74 28.17 -15.79
N LYS A 13 7.24 26.92 -15.88
CA LYS A 13 6.88 25.90 -16.85
C LYS A 13 5.79 24.92 -16.38
N PHE A 14 5.18 25.12 -15.21
CA PHE A 14 4.14 24.24 -14.71
C PHE A 14 2.85 24.38 -15.53
N ILE A 15 2.38 23.28 -16.10
CA ILE A 15 1.11 23.22 -16.82
C ILE A 15 0.17 22.33 -16.03
N ASP A 16 -0.94 22.89 -15.54
CA ASP A 16 -1.97 22.07 -14.89
C ASP A 16 -2.67 21.19 -15.93
N ARG A 17 -2.56 19.88 -15.74
CA ARG A 17 -3.15 18.84 -16.59
C ARG A 17 -4.22 18.03 -15.84
N GLY A 18 -4.64 18.47 -14.65
CA GLY A 18 -5.62 17.78 -13.82
C GLY A 18 -5.08 16.57 -13.05
N TYR A 19 -3.75 16.36 -13.05
CA TYR A 19 -3.11 15.31 -12.27
C TYR A 19 -2.83 15.78 -10.83
N ILE A 20 -3.08 14.89 -9.87
CA ILE A 20 -2.80 15.17 -8.45
C ILE A 20 -1.30 14.98 -8.15
N PHE A 21 -0.72 13.86 -8.58
CA PHE A 21 0.69 13.52 -8.37
C PHE A 21 1.52 13.84 -9.61
N THR A 22 2.13 15.02 -9.62
CA THR A 22 2.90 15.53 -10.75
C THR A 22 4.35 15.81 -10.42
N ASN A 23 5.18 15.87 -11.44
CA ASN A 23 6.47 16.54 -11.36
C ASN A 23 6.30 18.08 -11.39
N THR A 24 7.42 18.80 -11.33
CA THR A 24 7.46 20.27 -11.32
C THR A 24 6.96 20.92 -12.61
N ALA A 25 6.80 20.16 -13.70
CA ALA A 25 6.26 20.61 -14.97
C ALA A 25 4.77 20.28 -15.18
N GLY A 26 4.14 19.57 -14.22
CA GLY A 26 2.73 19.16 -14.30
C GLY A 26 2.46 17.84 -15.03
N SER A 27 3.50 17.12 -15.46
CA SER A 27 3.35 15.75 -15.95
C SER A 27 3.23 14.75 -14.79
N PRO A 28 2.58 13.59 -14.97
CA PRO A 28 2.51 12.53 -13.96
C PRO A 28 3.89 12.12 -13.45
N ILE A 29 3.98 11.78 -12.15
CA ILE A 29 5.21 11.23 -11.58
C ILE A 29 5.48 9.82 -12.15
N ASP A 30 6.74 9.56 -12.51
CA ASP A 30 7.18 8.26 -13.00
C ASP A 30 7.21 7.22 -11.86
N LEU A 31 6.75 6.00 -12.13
CA LEU A 31 6.72 4.91 -11.14
C LEU A 31 8.12 4.52 -10.63
N ASN A 32 9.15 4.58 -11.48
CA ASN A 32 10.53 4.33 -11.05
C ASN A 32 10.99 5.43 -10.10
N LYS A 33 10.60 6.68 -10.33
CA LYS A 33 10.89 7.78 -9.41
C LYS A 33 10.22 7.55 -8.06
N VAL A 34 8.97 7.10 -8.04
CA VAL A 34 8.27 6.72 -6.80
C VAL A 34 8.99 5.57 -6.09
N ASN A 35 9.37 4.52 -6.82
CA ASN A 35 10.09 3.38 -6.24
C ASN A 35 11.48 3.78 -5.72
N ASN A 36 12.19 4.72 -6.36
CA ASN A 36 13.46 5.25 -5.87
C ASN A 36 13.27 6.04 -4.57
N ILE A 37 12.23 6.88 -4.48
CA ILE A 37 11.89 7.60 -3.23
C ILE A 37 11.58 6.61 -2.10
N ILE A 38 10.81 5.55 -2.39
CA ILE A 38 10.53 4.48 -1.43
C ILE A 38 11.83 3.80 -0.98
N LYS A 39 12.74 3.52 -1.93
CA LYS A 39 14.02 2.89 -1.63
C LYS A 39 14.89 3.77 -0.72
N GLU A 40 15.02 5.06 -1.03
CA GLU A 40 15.75 6.02 -0.19
C GLU A 40 15.16 6.08 1.22
N ALA A 41 13.83 6.10 1.33
CA ALA A 41 13.14 6.07 2.62
C ALA A 41 13.38 4.75 3.37
N THR A 42 13.49 3.62 2.67
CA THR A 42 13.84 2.35 3.33
C THR A 42 15.28 2.29 3.78
N ASP A 43 16.22 2.86 3.01
CA ASP A 43 17.65 2.84 3.32
C ASP A 43 17.98 3.61 4.60
N ILE A 44 17.23 4.67 4.91
CA ILE A 44 17.34 5.43 6.17
C ILE A 44 16.51 4.85 7.32
N SER A 45 15.74 3.80 7.06
CA SER A 45 14.92 3.10 8.05
C SER A 45 15.57 1.77 8.44
N SER A 46 15.13 1.15 9.54
CA SER A 46 15.60 -0.19 9.92
C SER A 46 14.98 -1.33 9.09
N ILE A 47 14.47 -1.05 7.88
CA ILE A 47 13.79 -2.03 7.02
C ILE A 47 14.80 -2.69 6.08
N ASN A 48 15.22 -3.91 6.40
CA ASN A 48 16.15 -4.72 5.58
C ASN A 48 15.49 -5.48 4.43
N LYS A 49 14.32 -5.03 3.95
CA LYS A 49 13.55 -5.70 2.89
C LYS A 49 13.38 -4.76 1.71
N ARG A 50 13.34 -5.32 0.49
CA ARG A 50 13.01 -4.56 -0.71
C ARG A 50 11.55 -4.10 -0.67
N VAL A 51 11.32 -2.81 -0.51
CA VAL A 51 9.98 -2.20 -0.54
C VAL A 51 9.78 -1.50 -1.89
N THR A 52 8.61 -1.73 -2.45
CA THR A 52 8.14 -1.10 -3.70
C THR A 52 6.68 -0.67 -3.51
N THR A 53 6.12 0.02 -4.50
CA THR A 53 4.67 0.32 -4.54
C THR A 53 3.80 -0.93 -4.41
N HIS A 54 4.20 -2.06 -5.02
CA HIS A 54 3.51 -3.33 -4.83
C HIS A 54 3.60 -3.81 -3.39
N THR A 55 4.77 -3.77 -2.77
CA THR A 55 4.96 -4.16 -1.35
C THR A 55 4.01 -3.38 -0.43
N LEU A 56 3.86 -2.07 -0.65
CA LEU A 56 2.92 -1.24 0.12
C LEU A 56 1.46 -1.68 -0.11
N ARG A 57 1.08 -2.00 -1.35
CA ARG A 57 -0.26 -2.56 -1.66
C ARG A 57 -0.48 -3.89 -0.93
N HIS A 58 0.51 -4.78 -0.92
CA HIS A 58 0.41 -6.05 -0.20
C HIS A 58 0.23 -5.82 1.29
N THR A 59 1.03 -4.94 1.90
CA THR A 59 0.89 -4.59 3.32
C THR A 59 -0.52 -4.08 3.63
N HIS A 60 -1.06 -3.20 2.79
CA HIS A 60 -2.44 -2.70 2.96
C HIS A 60 -3.46 -3.84 2.95
N ILE A 61 -3.37 -4.78 2.00
CA ILE A 61 -4.24 -5.95 1.93
C ILE A 61 -4.09 -6.83 3.18
N SER A 62 -2.86 -7.13 3.59
CA SER A 62 -2.57 -7.93 4.79
C SER A 62 -3.16 -7.30 6.05
N THR A 63 -3.02 -5.98 6.22
CA THR A 63 -3.60 -5.27 7.36
C THR A 63 -5.12 -5.35 7.35
N LEU A 64 -5.78 -5.17 6.21
CA LEU A 64 -7.24 -5.29 6.12
C LEU A 64 -7.72 -6.71 6.45
N ALA A 65 -6.98 -7.73 5.99
CA ALA A 65 -7.26 -9.13 6.29
C ALA A 65 -7.10 -9.43 7.79
N GLN A 66 -6.03 -8.93 8.42
CA GLN A 66 -5.81 -9.04 9.87
C GLN A 66 -6.91 -8.39 10.70
N LEU A 67 -7.51 -7.30 10.19
CA LEU A 67 -8.66 -6.64 10.80
C LEU A 67 -9.98 -7.41 10.60
N GLY A 68 -9.96 -8.58 9.95
CA GLY A 68 -11.14 -9.41 9.72
C GLY A 68 -12.08 -8.86 8.65
N ILE A 69 -11.61 -7.94 7.80
CA ILE A 69 -12.43 -7.40 6.71
C ILE A 69 -12.62 -8.49 5.65
N ASN A 70 -13.85 -8.64 5.18
CA ASN A 70 -14.19 -9.64 4.16
C ASN A 70 -13.42 -9.40 2.86
N LEU A 71 -12.93 -10.49 2.23
CA LEU A 71 -12.20 -10.48 0.96
C LEU A 71 -12.89 -9.62 -0.12
N LYS A 72 -14.21 -9.71 -0.25
CA LYS A 72 -14.98 -8.96 -1.24
C LYS A 72 -14.84 -7.45 -1.04
N ALA A 73 -14.94 -6.98 0.21
CA ALA A 73 -14.76 -5.57 0.54
C ALA A 73 -13.31 -5.11 0.33
N ILE A 74 -12.33 -5.98 0.61
CA ILE A 74 -10.92 -5.70 0.31
C ILE A 74 -10.72 -5.53 -1.20
N GLN A 75 -11.27 -6.45 -2.01
CA GLN A 75 -11.16 -6.41 -3.48
C GLN A 75 -11.81 -5.17 -4.09
N ASP A 76 -13.00 -4.81 -3.62
CA ASP A 76 -13.70 -3.62 -4.10
C ASP A 76 -12.90 -2.33 -3.75
N ARG A 77 -12.16 -2.34 -2.62
CA ARG A 77 -11.30 -1.22 -2.21
C ARG A 77 -9.99 -1.12 -2.99
N VAL A 78 -9.31 -2.23 -3.23
CA VAL A 78 -7.99 -2.23 -3.89
C VAL A 78 -8.10 -2.28 -5.42
N GLY A 79 -9.27 -2.62 -5.94
CA GLY A 79 -9.52 -2.79 -7.36
C GLY A 79 -9.13 -4.17 -7.88
N HIS A 80 -9.75 -4.56 -9.00
CA HIS A 80 -9.72 -5.91 -9.56
C HIS A 80 -8.47 -6.23 -10.39
N SER A 81 -7.58 -5.26 -10.58
CA SER A 81 -6.40 -5.41 -11.45
C SER A 81 -5.44 -6.51 -10.99
N ASP A 82 -5.51 -6.90 -9.71
CA ASP A 82 -4.65 -7.94 -9.13
C ASP A 82 -5.39 -8.82 -8.13
N TYR A 83 -6.45 -9.49 -8.64
CA TYR A 83 -7.28 -10.40 -7.86
C TYR A 83 -6.48 -11.56 -7.25
N LYS A 84 -5.60 -12.18 -8.05
CA LYS A 84 -4.86 -13.39 -7.67
C LYS A 84 -3.97 -13.12 -6.45
N THR A 85 -3.19 -12.05 -6.51
CA THR A 85 -2.35 -11.64 -5.39
C THR A 85 -3.16 -11.25 -4.16
N THR A 86 -4.29 -10.57 -4.33
CA THR A 86 -5.17 -10.22 -3.20
C THR A 86 -5.68 -11.48 -2.49
N LEU A 87 -6.10 -12.50 -3.25
CA LEU A 87 -6.55 -13.78 -2.72
C LEU A 87 -5.41 -14.53 -2.02
N GLU A 88 -4.23 -14.63 -2.63
CA GLU A 88 -3.07 -15.32 -2.04
C GLU A 88 -2.67 -14.72 -0.68
N ILE A 89 -2.61 -13.40 -0.58
CA ILE A 89 -2.31 -12.71 0.69
C ILE A 89 -3.40 -12.98 1.72
N TYR A 90 -4.66 -12.83 1.31
CA TYR A 90 -5.80 -12.99 2.22
C TYR A 90 -5.80 -14.38 2.84
N THR A 91 -5.71 -15.43 2.01
CA THR A 91 -5.65 -16.82 2.47
C THR A 91 -4.51 -17.05 3.44
N HIS A 92 -3.30 -16.56 3.11
CA HIS A 92 -2.13 -16.73 3.97
C HIS A 92 -2.34 -16.08 5.35
N VAL A 93 -2.90 -14.87 5.39
CA VAL A 93 -3.15 -14.15 6.64
C VAL A 93 -4.24 -14.82 7.47
N THR A 94 -5.34 -15.23 6.84
CA THR A 94 -6.45 -15.89 7.54
C THR A 94 -6.04 -17.25 8.11
N ASP A 95 -5.22 -18.01 7.39
CA ASP A 95 -4.68 -19.29 7.87
C ASP A 95 -3.80 -19.09 9.10
N GLN A 96 -2.98 -18.03 9.11
CA GLN A 96 -2.17 -17.70 10.28
C GLN A 96 -3.04 -17.28 11.47
N MET A 97 -4.06 -16.46 11.25
CA MET A 97 -5.01 -16.07 12.31
C MET A 97 -5.75 -17.28 12.90
N ALA A 98 -6.13 -18.25 12.07
CA ALA A 98 -6.78 -19.47 12.52
C ALA A 98 -5.85 -20.32 13.40
N LYS A 99 -4.57 -20.48 13.01
CA LYS A 99 -3.56 -21.16 13.83
C LYS A 99 -3.31 -20.45 15.16
N ASP A 100 -3.18 -19.12 15.13
CA ASP A 100 -2.95 -18.31 16.32
C ASP A 100 -4.15 -18.40 17.29
N MET A 101 -5.37 -18.48 16.76
CA MET A 101 -6.58 -18.72 17.55
C MET A 101 -6.56 -20.09 18.23
N MET A 102 -6.22 -21.16 17.49
CA MET A 102 -6.14 -22.52 18.06
C MET A 102 -5.11 -22.60 19.18
N ASN A 103 -3.90 -22.05 18.97
CA ASN A 103 -2.86 -22.03 19.99
C ASN A 103 -3.30 -21.28 21.26
N LYS A 104 -4.05 -20.18 21.12
CA LYS A 104 -4.61 -19.44 22.26
C LYS A 104 -5.66 -20.25 23.00
N LEU A 105 -6.50 -21.00 22.30
CA LEU A 105 -7.52 -21.86 22.91
C LEU A 105 -6.88 -23.01 23.69
N GLU A 106 -5.85 -23.66 23.14
CA GLU A 106 -5.10 -24.71 23.82
C GLU A 106 -4.40 -24.20 25.09
N GLY A 107 -3.82 -22.99 25.04
CA GLY A 107 -3.20 -22.35 26.20
C GLY A 107 -4.16 -21.90 27.30
N ILE A 108 -5.46 -21.83 27.04
CA ILE A 108 -6.50 -21.51 28.04
C ILE A 108 -6.99 -22.79 28.76
N GLN A 109 -6.77 -23.97 28.19
CA GLN A 109 -7.19 -25.26 28.75
C GLN A 109 -6.14 -25.93 29.66
N SER A 110 -4.96 -25.31 29.86
CA SER A 110 -3.89 -25.77 30.77
C SER A 110 -3.82 -24.90 32.03
#